data_AF-A0A3B2W4F1-F1
#
_entry.id   AF-A0A3B2W4F1-F1
#
_cell.length_a   1.000
_cell.length_b   1.000
_cell.length_c   1.000
_cell.angle_alpha   90.00
_cell.angle_beta   90.00
_cell.angle_gamma   90.00
#
_symmetry.space_group_name_H-M   'P 1'
#
loop_
_entity.id
_entity.type
_entity.pdbx_description
1 polymer ?
#
loop_
_entity_poly.entity_id
_entity_poly.type
_entity_poly.pdbx_seq_one_letter_code
_entity_poly.pdbx_strand_id
1 'polypeptide(L)'
;MIQQTEQLSRIMKTHAEDLNSGPLHRLTMMIKDKQQVKKSYVGIHQQIEAEMIKVTKTELEKLKSSYRQLIKEMNSAKEKYKEALAKGKETEKAKERYDKATMKLHMLHNQYVLALKGAQLHQSQYYDTTLPLLLDSVQKMQEEMIKALKGIFDDYSQIT
;
A
#
# COMPACT_ATOMS: atom_id res chain seq x y z
N MET A 1 29.26 3.33 -62.04
CA MET A 1 27.83 3.53 -61.75
C MET A 1 27.20 2.27 -61.14
N ILE A 2 27.15 1.12 -61.83
CA ILE A 2 26.56 -0.13 -61.29
C ILE A 2 27.20 -0.58 -59.97
N GLN A 3 28.54 -0.63 -59.88
CA GLN A 3 29.26 -1.01 -58.66
C GLN A 3 28.96 -0.08 -57.46
N GLN A 4 28.77 1.22 -57.70
CA GLN A 4 28.44 2.18 -56.64
C GLN A 4 27.02 1.96 -56.12
N THR A 5 26.08 1.62 -56.99
CA THR A 5 24.71 1.24 -56.62
C THR A 5 24.68 -0.08 -55.84
N GLU A 6 25.48 -1.07 -56.23
CA GLU A 6 25.61 -2.33 -55.49
C GLU A 6 26.24 -2.13 -54.10
N GLN A 7 27.26 -1.28 -54.00
CA GLN A 7 27.87 -0.93 -52.71
C GLN A 7 26.88 -0.20 -51.80
N LEU A 8 26.13 0.77 -52.33
CA LEU A 8 25.09 1.47 -51.58
C LEU A 8 24.00 0.51 -51.09
N SER A 9 23.56 -0.43 -51.94
CA SER A 9 22.57 -1.45 -51.57
C SER A 9 23.04 -2.32 -50.40
N ARG A 10 24.34 -2.72 -50.39
CA ARG A 10 24.92 -3.48 -49.28
C ARG A 10 24.94 -2.67 -47.98
N ILE A 11 25.37 -1.41 -48.04
CA ILE A 11 25.39 -0.51 -46.87
C ILE A 11 23.98 -0.34 -46.30
N MET A 12 22.99 -0.06 -47.15
CA MET A 12 21.59 0.08 -46.72
C MET A 12 21.05 -1.19 -46.06
N LYS A 13 21.41 -2.37 -46.59
CA LYS A 13 21.01 -3.64 -46.00
C LYS A 13 21.63 -3.84 -44.61
N THR A 14 22.93 -3.57 -44.47
CA THR A 14 23.62 -3.65 -43.16
C THR A 14 23.02 -2.68 -42.15
N HIS A 15 22.76 -1.43 -42.54
CA HIS A 15 22.11 -0.46 -41.65
C HIS A 15 20.72 -0.92 -41.20
N ALA A 16 19.94 -1.54 -42.09
CA ALA A 16 18.63 -2.09 -41.74
C ALA A 16 18.73 -3.29 -40.78
N GLU A 17 19.73 -4.15 -40.93
CA GLU A 17 19.98 -5.29 -40.05
C GLU A 17 20.46 -4.82 -38.65
N ASP A 18 21.39 -3.87 -38.61
CA ASP A 18 21.93 -3.29 -37.38
C ASP A 18 20.85 -2.50 -36.60
N LEU A 19 20.01 -1.76 -37.31
CA LEU A 19 18.89 -1.04 -36.72
C LEU A 19 17.87 -1.98 -36.06
N ASN A 20 17.52 -3.07 -36.76
CA ASN A 20 16.54 -4.04 -36.28
C ASN A 20 17.05 -4.83 -35.07
N SER A 21 18.30 -5.30 -35.12
CA SER A 21 18.88 -6.14 -34.07
C SER A 21 19.39 -5.35 -32.86
N GLY A 22 19.72 -4.06 -33.02
CA GLY A 22 20.22 -3.19 -31.96
C GLY A 22 19.15 -2.27 -31.36
N PRO A 23 19.05 -0.99 -31.81
CA PRO A 23 18.19 0.02 -31.19
C PRO A 23 16.70 -0.38 -31.10
N LEU A 24 16.13 -0.97 -32.15
CA LEU A 24 14.71 -1.35 -32.18
C LEU A 24 14.40 -2.50 -31.22
N HIS A 25 15.27 -3.50 -31.13
CA HIS A 25 15.13 -4.58 -30.18
C HIS A 25 15.19 -4.07 -28.73
N ARG A 26 16.19 -3.25 -28.41
CA ARG A 26 16.35 -2.64 -27.08
C ARG A 26 15.17 -1.76 -26.69
N LEU A 27 14.65 -0.97 -27.62
CA LEU A 27 13.44 -0.16 -27.41
C LEU A 27 12.22 -1.04 -27.11
N THR A 28 12.06 -2.14 -27.86
CA THR A 28 10.95 -3.09 -27.66
C THR A 28 11.00 -3.74 -26.28
N MET A 29 12.18 -4.15 -25.82
CA MET A 29 12.38 -4.69 -24.47
C MET A 29 12.08 -3.65 -23.39
N MET A 30 12.61 -2.42 -23.54
CA MET A 30 12.36 -1.33 -22.61
C MET A 30 10.87 -0.97 -22.50
N ILE A 31 10.09 -1.05 -23.58
CA ILE A 31 8.64 -0.84 -23.54
C ILE A 31 7.96 -1.92 -22.69
N LYS A 32 8.34 -3.19 -22.86
CA LYS A 32 7.79 -4.30 -22.06
C LYS A 32 8.11 -4.11 -20.58
N ASP A 33 9.37 -3.79 -20.27
CA ASP A 33 9.80 -3.53 -18.90
C ASP A 33 9.02 -2.37 -18.28
N LYS A 34 8.83 -1.26 -19.02
CA LYS A 34 8.03 -0.11 -18.56
C LYS A 34 6.61 -0.50 -18.17
N GLN A 35 5.97 -1.33 -19.00
CA GLN A 35 4.61 -1.79 -18.76
C GLN A 35 4.53 -2.70 -17.54
N GLN A 36 5.51 -3.58 -17.36
CA GLN A 36 5.59 -4.47 -16.20
C GLN A 36 5.78 -3.66 -14.91
N VAL A 37 6.73 -2.72 -14.90
CA VAL A 37 7.00 -1.85 -13.75
C VAL A 37 5.77 -1.05 -13.36
N LYS A 38 5.06 -0.48 -14.34
CA LYS A 38 3.80 0.23 -14.09
C LYS A 38 2.76 -0.67 -13.41
N LYS A 39 2.61 -1.91 -13.88
CA LYS A 39 1.67 -2.87 -13.27
C LYS A 39 2.09 -3.21 -11.84
N SER A 40 3.37 -3.49 -11.61
CA SER A 40 3.91 -3.78 -10.28
C SER A 40 3.72 -2.62 -9.31
N TYR A 41 4.01 -1.39 -9.74
CA TYR A 41 3.79 -0.18 -8.93
C TYR A 41 2.32 -0.06 -8.51
N VAL A 42 1.38 -0.17 -9.46
CA VAL A 42 -0.06 -0.07 -9.16
C VAL A 42 -0.48 -1.15 -8.16
N GLY A 43 -0.03 -2.39 -8.34
CA GLY A 43 -0.34 -3.48 -7.41
C GLY A 43 0.20 -3.24 -6.00
N ILE A 44 1.49 -2.85 -5.88
CA ILE A 44 2.11 -2.56 -4.59
C ILE A 44 1.43 -1.36 -3.93
N HIS A 45 1.21 -0.27 -4.67
CA HIS A 45 0.55 0.92 -4.16
C HIS A 45 -0.85 0.61 -3.60
N GLN A 46 -1.66 -0.14 -4.36
CA GLN A 46 -2.98 -0.57 -3.90
C GLN A 46 -2.92 -1.45 -2.64
N GLN A 47 -1.93 -2.34 -2.56
CA GLN A 47 -1.75 -3.20 -1.39
C GLN A 47 -1.39 -2.40 -0.14
N ILE A 48 -0.42 -1.48 -0.22
CA ILE A 48 -0.02 -0.67 0.94
C ILE A 48 -1.14 0.28 1.38
N GLU A 49 -1.91 0.82 0.43
CA GLU A 49 -3.04 1.69 0.72
C GLU A 49 -4.20 0.93 1.37
N ALA A 50 -4.51 -0.28 0.89
CA ALA A 50 -5.53 -1.15 1.47
C ALA A 50 -5.19 -1.54 2.92
N GLU A 51 -3.93 -1.91 3.20
CA GLU A 51 -3.49 -2.24 4.56
C GLU A 51 -3.57 -1.01 5.48
N MET A 52 -3.15 0.16 4.99
CA MET A 52 -3.26 1.42 5.74
C MET A 52 -4.72 1.73 6.10
N ILE A 53 -5.65 1.62 5.14
CA ILE A 53 -7.08 1.85 5.37
C ILE A 53 -7.64 0.84 6.37
N LYS A 54 -7.29 -0.43 6.22
CA LYS A 54 -7.77 -1.51 7.10
C LYS A 54 -7.38 -1.24 8.56
N VAL A 55 -6.10 -0.97 8.82
CA VAL A 55 -5.57 -0.76 10.17
C VAL A 55 -6.05 0.57 10.76
N THR A 56 -6.00 1.67 10.00
CA THR A 56 -6.27 3.02 10.52
C THR A 56 -7.75 3.40 10.54
N LYS A 57 -8.59 2.73 9.76
CA LYS A 57 -10.03 3.05 9.68
C LYS A 57 -10.89 1.86 10.05
N THR A 58 -10.78 0.76 9.31
CA THR A 58 -11.74 -0.35 9.42
C THR A 58 -11.69 -1.04 10.78
N GLU A 59 -10.50 -1.38 11.27
CA GLU A 59 -10.33 -2.05 12.57
C GLU A 59 -10.60 -1.11 13.74
N LEU A 60 -10.15 0.14 13.65
CA LEU A 60 -10.41 1.15 14.69
C LEU A 60 -11.89 1.48 14.85
N GLU A 61 -12.64 1.64 13.75
CA GLU A 61 -14.08 1.93 13.84
C GLU A 61 -14.86 0.74 14.40
N LYS A 62 -14.47 -0.50 14.09
CA LYS A 62 -15.05 -1.69 14.73
C LYS A 62 -14.83 -1.67 16.24
N LEU A 63 -13.59 -1.49 16.70
CA LEU A 63 -13.27 -1.45 18.13
C LEU A 63 -13.98 -0.29 18.85
N LYS A 64 -14.00 0.90 18.24
CA LYS A 64 -14.69 2.08 18.77
C LYS A 64 -16.20 1.88 18.89
N SER A 65 -16.83 1.24 17.90
CA SER A 65 -18.25 0.89 17.95
C SER A 65 -18.55 -0.09 19.09
N SER A 66 -17.77 -1.18 19.19
CA SER A 66 -17.88 -2.14 20.29
C SER A 66 -17.63 -1.50 21.65
N TYR A 67 -16.67 -0.57 21.75
CA TYR A 67 -16.35 0.13 22.99
C TYR A 67 -17.52 1.00 23.47
N ARG A 68 -18.15 1.76 22.56
CA ARG A 68 -19.37 2.53 22.87
C ARG A 68 -20.52 1.64 23.32
N GLN A 69 -20.66 0.47 22.71
CA GLN A 69 -21.69 -0.50 23.10
C GLN A 69 -21.45 -1.04 24.52
N LEU A 70 -20.22 -1.45 24.85
CA LEU A 70 -19.89 -1.93 26.20
C LEU A 70 -20.02 -0.84 27.27
N ILE A 71 -19.79 0.44 26.95
CA ILE A 71 -20.06 1.54 27.88
C ILE A 71 -21.55 1.60 28.24
N LYS A 72 -22.44 1.48 27.24
CA LYS A 72 -23.89 1.47 27.47
C LYS A 72 -24.31 0.28 28.33
N GLU A 73 -23.75 -0.90 28.05
CA GLU A 73 -24.02 -2.12 28.81
C GLU A 73 -23.53 -2.03 30.25
N MET A 74 -22.31 -1.54 30.48
CA MET A 74 -21.76 -1.31 31.82
C MET A 74 -22.59 -0.30 32.60
N ASN A 75 -22.98 0.82 31.99
CA ASN A 75 -23.84 1.81 32.63
C ASN A 75 -25.22 1.23 32.97
N SER A 76 -25.82 0.44 32.08
CA SER A 76 -27.08 -0.25 32.37
C SER A 76 -26.95 -1.24 33.53
N ALA A 77 -25.86 -2.01 33.59
CA ALA A 77 -25.58 -2.93 34.69
C ALA A 77 -25.35 -2.17 36.01
N LYS A 78 -24.70 -1.01 35.96
CA LYS A 78 -24.46 -0.12 37.11
C LYS A 78 -25.76 0.39 37.71
N GLU A 79 -26.67 0.89 36.88
CA GLU A 79 -27.96 1.38 37.38
C GLU A 79 -28.81 0.24 37.97
N LYS A 80 -28.86 -0.93 37.32
CA LYS A 80 -29.52 -2.12 37.88
C LYS A 80 -28.94 -2.56 39.23
N TYR A 81 -27.63 -2.48 39.40
CA TYR A 81 -26.98 -2.77 40.67
C TYR A 81 -27.35 -1.76 41.76
N LYS A 82 -27.38 -0.46 41.44
CA LYS A 82 -27.85 0.57 42.38
C LYS A 82 -29.30 0.34 42.81
N GLU A 83 -30.18 -0.02 41.88
CA GLU A 83 -31.58 -0.35 42.20
C GLU A 83 -31.70 -1.57 43.10
N ALA A 84 -30.92 -2.64 42.84
CA ALA A 84 -30.89 -3.83 43.66
C ALA A 84 -30.40 -3.54 45.08
N LEU A 85 -29.36 -2.68 45.21
CA LEU A 85 -28.87 -2.17 46.49
C LEU A 85 -29.95 -1.39 47.25
N ALA A 86 -30.65 -0.48 46.58
CA ALA A 86 -31.71 0.32 47.20
C ALA A 86 -32.90 -0.55 47.68
N LYS A 87 -33.20 -1.63 46.96
CA LYS A 87 -34.30 -2.57 47.29
C LYS A 87 -33.87 -3.70 48.23
N GLY A 88 -32.59 -3.86 48.53
CA GLY A 88 -32.04 -4.90 49.40
C GLY A 88 -32.25 -6.35 48.91
N LYS A 89 -32.57 -6.56 47.62
CA LYS A 89 -32.85 -7.88 47.03
C LYS A 89 -31.94 -8.15 45.83
N GLU A 90 -31.49 -9.40 45.70
CA GLU A 90 -30.63 -9.88 44.59
C GLU A 90 -29.34 -9.06 44.36
N THR A 91 -28.82 -8.42 45.40
CA THR A 91 -27.65 -7.52 45.34
C THR A 91 -26.40 -8.21 44.81
N GLU A 92 -26.11 -9.43 45.27
CA GLU A 92 -24.94 -10.23 44.86
C GLU A 92 -24.94 -10.50 43.35
N LYS A 93 -26.08 -10.92 42.81
CA LYS A 93 -26.25 -11.26 41.39
C LYS A 93 -26.16 -10.03 40.50
N ALA A 94 -26.69 -8.89 40.97
CA ALA A 94 -26.59 -7.62 40.26
C ALA A 94 -25.14 -7.08 40.28
N LYS A 95 -24.42 -7.25 41.40
CA LYS A 95 -23.00 -6.90 41.52
C LYS A 95 -22.14 -7.72 40.55
N GLU A 96 -22.30 -9.04 40.53
CA GLU A 96 -21.53 -9.92 39.65
C GLU A 96 -21.71 -9.56 38.16
N ARG A 97 -22.92 -9.18 37.76
CA ARG A 97 -23.20 -8.70 36.39
C ARG A 97 -22.50 -7.39 36.08
N TYR A 98 -22.52 -6.45 37.02
CA TYR A 98 -21.81 -5.18 36.88
C TYR A 98 -20.29 -5.37 36.79
N ASP A 99 -19.72 -6.22 37.65
CA ASP A 99 -18.29 -6.52 37.65
C ASP A 99 -17.87 -7.19 36.33
N LYS A 100 -18.65 -8.15 35.83
CA LYS A 100 -18.41 -8.78 34.50
C LYS A 100 -18.48 -7.77 33.36
N ALA A 101 -19.45 -6.87 33.35
CA ALA A 101 -19.57 -5.83 32.32
C ALA A 101 -18.39 -4.85 32.37
N THR A 102 -17.97 -4.47 33.57
CA THR A 102 -16.81 -3.59 33.81
C THR A 102 -15.51 -4.25 33.35
N MET A 103 -15.31 -5.54 33.66
CA MET A 103 -14.14 -6.28 33.21
C MET A 103 -14.08 -6.37 31.68
N LYS A 104 -15.19 -6.70 31.01
CA LYS A 104 -15.26 -6.71 29.54
C LYS A 104 -14.93 -5.34 28.94
N LEU A 105 -15.44 -4.26 29.52
CA LEU A 105 -15.17 -2.90 29.08
C LEU A 105 -13.66 -2.57 29.19
N HIS A 106 -13.02 -2.90 30.31
CA HIS A 106 -11.59 -2.67 30.49
C HIS A 106 -10.71 -3.49 29.54
N MET A 107 -11.06 -4.76 29.30
CA MET A 107 -10.36 -5.58 28.31
C MET A 107 -10.44 -4.96 26.91
N LEU A 108 -11.63 -4.53 26.50
CA LEU A 108 -11.81 -3.88 25.20
C LEU A 108 -11.14 -2.50 25.14
N HIS A 109 -11.14 -1.74 26.24
CA HIS A 109 -10.42 -0.48 26.34
C HIS A 109 -8.93 -0.67 26.00
N ASN A 110 -8.29 -1.66 26.63
CA ASN A 110 -6.88 -1.96 26.42
C ASN A 110 -6.62 -2.34 24.97
N GLN A 111 -7.47 -3.20 24.38
CA GLN A 111 -7.37 -3.57 22.96
C GLN A 111 -7.51 -2.34 22.04
N TYR A 112 -8.47 -1.46 22.33
CA TYR A 112 -8.68 -0.23 21.55
C TYR A 112 -7.48 0.71 21.63
N VAL A 113 -6.92 0.92 22.82
CA VAL A 113 -5.74 1.79 23.01
C VAL A 113 -4.52 1.21 22.30
N LEU A 114 -4.28 -0.09 22.40
CA LEU A 114 -3.18 -0.76 21.70
C LEU A 114 -3.36 -0.68 20.18
N ALA A 115 -4.56 -0.94 19.67
CA ALA A 115 -4.86 -0.81 18.25
C ALA A 115 -4.70 0.64 17.76
N LEU A 116 -5.11 1.63 18.56
CA LEU A 116 -4.92 3.05 18.22
C LEU A 116 -3.44 3.41 18.12
N LYS A 117 -2.61 2.92 19.05
CA LYS A 117 -1.16 3.12 19.00
C LYS A 117 -0.52 2.42 17.82
N GLY A 118 -0.94 1.18 17.52
CA GLY A 118 -0.50 0.44 16.34
C GLY A 118 -0.87 1.17 15.04
N ALA A 119 -2.08 1.69 14.93
CA ALA A 119 -2.54 2.45 13.78
C ALA A 119 -1.78 3.79 13.61
N GLN A 120 -1.51 4.51 14.70
CA GLN A 120 -0.69 5.73 14.66
C GLN A 120 0.72 5.44 14.13
N LEU A 121 1.35 4.38 14.64
CA LEU A 121 2.67 3.95 14.18
C LEU A 121 2.63 3.54 12.69
N HIS A 122 1.64 2.74 12.30
CA HIS A 122 1.50 2.28 10.93
C HIS A 122 1.25 3.44 9.95
N GLN A 123 0.47 4.44 10.36
CA GLN A 123 0.24 5.65 9.58
C GLN A 123 1.52 6.46 9.39
N SER A 124 2.30 6.67 10.46
CA SER A 124 3.60 7.35 10.37
C SER A 124 4.55 6.57 9.47
N GLN A 125 4.70 5.26 9.67
CA GLN A 125 5.53 4.41 8.80
C GLN A 125 5.11 4.48 7.32
N TYR A 126 3.80 4.52 7.04
CA TYR A 126 3.28 4.64 5.68
C TYR A 126 3.76 5.92 5.00
N TYR A 127 3.57 7.08 5.66
CA TYR A 127 3.88 8.39 5.07
C TYR A 127 5.37 8.74 5.12
N ASP A 128 6.06 8.35 6.18
CA ASP A 128 7.45 8.76 6.42
C ASP A 128 8.46 7.80 5.79
N THR A 129 8.04 6.59 5.40
CA THR A 129 8.97 5.55 4.93
C THR A 129 8.41 4.77 3.74
N THR A 130 7.32 4.02 3.90
CA THR A 130 6.88 3.04 2.90
C THR A 130 6.51 3.69 1.56
N LEU A 131 5.67 4.73 1.58
CA LEU A 131 5.25 5.42 0.36
C LEU A 131 6.41 6.19 -0.30
N PRO A 132 7.21 6.99 0.43
CA PRO A 132 8.40 7.62 -0.14
C PRO A 132 9.35 6.63 -0.81
N LEU A 133 9.68 5.50 -0.16
CA LEU A 133 10.57 4.50 -0.73
C LEU A 133 10.03 3.88 -2.03
N LEU A 134 8.71 3.65 -2.10
CA LEU A 134 8.07 3.18 -3.32
C LEU A 134 8.20 4.20 -4.46
N LEU A 135 7.93 5.48 -4.16
CA LEU A 135 8.02 6.57 -5.13
C LEU A 135 9.46 6.80 -5.60
N ASP A 136 10.42 6.82 -4.68
CA ASP A 136 11.85 6.95 -4.99
C ASP A 136 12.35 5.81 -5.89
N SER A 137 11.91 4.57 -5.60
CA SER A 137 12.26 3.41 -6.41
C SER A 137 11.73 3.56 -7.84
N VAL A 138 10.47 3.98 -8.01
CA VAL A 138 9.87 4.21 -9.33
C VAL A 138 10.55 5.37 -10.05
N GLN A 139 10.86 6.46 -9.35
CA GLN A 139 11.56 7.60 -9.92
C GLN A 139 12.93 7.18 -10.44
N LYS A 140 13.74 6.49 -9.62
CA LYS A 140 15.07 6.02 -10.02
C LYS A 140 15.00 5.14 -11.27
N MET A 141 14.05 4.22 -11.32
CA MET A 141 13.83 3.39 -12.49
C MET A 141 13.49 4.23 -13.73
N GLN A 142 12.59 5.21 -13.60
CA GLN A 142 12.25 6.09 -14.72
C GLN A 142 13.45 6.90 -15.22
N GLU A 143 14.28 7.42 -14.32
CA GLU A 143 15.51 8.13 -14.68
C GLU A 143 16.51 7.23 -15.42
N GLU A 144 16.68 5.98 -14.97
CA GLU A 144 17.50 4.98 -15.65
C GLU A 144 16.95 4.64 -17.04
N MET A 145 15.63 4.53 -17.20
CA MET A 145 15.00 4.31 -18.50
C MET A 145 15.20 5.48 -19.46
N ILE A 146 15.17 6.73 -18.97
CA ILE A 146 15.45 7.91 -19.79
C ILE A 146 16.91 7.90 -20.26
N LYS A 147 17.85 7.56 -19.38
CA LYS A 147 19.27 7.40 -19.75
C LYS A 147 19.45 6.29 -20.79
N ALA A 148 18.77 5.15 -20.63
CA ALA A 148 18.80 4.06 -21.59
C ALA A 148 18.21 4.45 -22.96
N LEU A 149 17.09 5.19 -22.96
CA LEU A 149 16.45 5.70 -24.17
C LEU A 149 17.38 6.66 -24.92
N LYS A 150 18.08 7.54 -24.20
CA LYS A 150 19.10 8.41 -24.81
C LYS A 150 20.18 7.57 -25.52
N GLY A 151 20.71 6.54 -24.85
CA GLY A 151 21.69 5.64 -25.46
C GLY A 151 21.15 4.93 -26.71
N ILE A 152 19.87 4.53 -26.73
CA ILE A 152 19.23 3.95 -27.92
C ILE A 152 19.18 4.97 -29.09
N PHE A 153 18.89 6.24 -28.79
CA PHE A 153 18.90 7.29 -29.83
C PHE A 153 20.30 7.64 -30.32
N ASP A 154 21.29 7.64 -29.43
CA ASP A 154 22.69 7.84 -29.82
C ASP A 154 23.14 6.70 -30.75
N ASP A 155 22.81 5.44 -30.43
CA ASP A 155 23.10 4.28 -31.29
C ASP A 155 22.38 4.37 -32.65
N TYR A 156 21.11 4.81 -32.65
CA TYR A 156 20.36 5.05 -33.88
C TYR A 156 21.08 6.06 -34.78
N SER A 157 21.51 7.19 -34.22
CA SER A 157 22.21 8.25 -34.96
C SER A 157 23.59 7.83 -35.48
N GLN A 158 24.19 6.74 -35.00
CA GLN A 158 25.44 6.21 -35.56
C GLN A 158 25.18 5.27 -36.74
N ILE A 159 23.98 4.71 -36.86
CA ILE A 159 23.59 3.76 -37.92
C ILE A 159 22.97 4.50 -39.12
N THR A 160 22.20 5.56 -38.88
CA THR A 160 21.61 6.43 -39.93
C THR A 160 22.36 7.73 -40.09
#